data_AF-Q0CU88-F1
#
_entry.id   AF-Q0CU88-F1
#
_cell.length_a   1.000
_cell.length_b   1.000
_cell.length_c   1.000
_cell.angle_alpha   90.00
_cell.angle_beta   90.00
_cell.angle_gamma   90.00
#
_symmetry.space_group_name_H-M   'P 1'
#
loop_
_entity.id
_entity.type
_entity.pdbx_description
1 polymer ?
#
loop_
_entity_poly.entity_id
_entity_poly.type
_entity_poly.pdbx_seq_one_letter_code
_entity_poly.pdbx_strand_id
1 'polypeptide(L)'
;MNLELPVPRHMLSPGDDGYRTPTIEDTQRDFSFQHENLCTYPSAGATVSEAHTSALENVYRTFSRKPQGDEAGLDDVTLPRSESGHSPSNLSWKKRIRHITWAFFTLTMATGGIANALYNSIAPVSFKMDWDVLTPRAVPYRFRGLDTIGIVFFIFNIALYLMIWGLLLARFYFYPYTFKASFLHPTESLFVPASMVSFGTILINISQYGPSHSMPWLAEAVRLLFWIDAGLAVVFSAGIYLLLWSTQTFTIAQMTPIWIFPAYPMLIIGPHAGILSEKLDPLISLRIIIGGTTIQGVGFLVSLMVYSAFIYRLMSQKLPRENVRPGMFVSVGPSAFTVAGIVNMADHAKRCFPADFMGNGALAADVLKVVVDFSALWLWG
;
A
#
# COMPACT_ATOMS: atom_id res chain seq x y z
N MET A 1 -44.64 -34.88 3.57
CA MET A 1 -43.43 -35.71 3.72
C MET A 1 -42.57 -35.45 2.49
N ASN A 2 -41.44 -34.76 2.52
CA ASN A 2 -40.58 -34.30 3.59
C ASN A 2 -40.17 -32.84 3.29
N LEU A 3 -40.38 -31.93 4.24
CA LEU A 3 -39.79 -30.59 4.19
C LEU A 3 -38.35 -30.74 4.67
N GLU A 4 -37.40 -30.76 3.74
CA GLU A 4 -35.98 -30.67 4.07
C GLU A 4 -35.72 -29.28 4.66
N LEU A 5 -35.44 -29.25 5.97
CA LEU A 5 -34.98 -28.04 6.65
C LEU A 5 -33.59 -27.66 6.11
N PRO A 6 -33.35 -26.39 5.76
CA PRO A 6 -32.05 -25.96 5.28
C PRO A 6 -30.99 -26.15 6.38
N VAL A 7 -29.83 -26.67 5.97
CA VAL A 7 -28.69 -26.95 6.86
C VAL A 7 -28.25 -25.66 7.57
N PRO A 8 -28.11 -25.66 8.91
CA PRO A 8 -27.71 -24.46 9.64
C PRO A 8 -26.29 -24.02 9.28
N ARG A 9 -26.12 -22.68 9.17
CA ARG A 9 -24.95 -22.00 8.59
C ARG A 9 -23.58 -22.37 9.17
N HIS A 10 -23.53 -22.88 10.40
CA HIS A 10 -22.29 -23.30 11.07
C HIS A 10 -21.79 -24.69 10.62
N MET A 11 -22.59 -25.43 9.85
CA MET A 11 -22.24 -26.76 9.30
C MET A 11 -21.87 -26.72 7.81
N LEU A 12 -21.90 -25.54 7.16
CA LEU A 12 -21.60 -25.38 5.74
C LEU A 12 -20.11 -25.12 5.49
N SER A 13 -19.56 -25.69 4.42
CA SER A 13 -18.15 -25.52 4.09
C SER A 13 -17.89 -24.19 3.36
N PRO A 14 -16.70 -23.57 3.48
CA PRO A 14 -16.38 -22.33 2.78
C PRO A 14 -16.42 -22.53 1.25
N GLY A 15 -17.47 -22.06 0.60
CA GLY A 15 -17.65 -22.14 -0.86
C GLY A 15 -19.06 -22.48 -1.33
N ASP A 16 -19.93 -22.98 -0.44
CA ASP A 16 -21.31 -23.33 -0.80
C ASP A 16 -22.25 -22.11 -0.92
N ASP A 17 -21.85 -20.95 -0.39
CA ASP A 17 -22.57 -19.68 -0.56
C ASP A 17 -22.22 -19.04 -1.91
N GLY A 18 -22.96 -19.43 -2.95
CA GLY A 18 -23.09 -18.62 -4.16
C GLY A 18 -23.72 -17.26 -3.82
N TYR A 19 -22.90 -16.27 -3.43
CA TYR A 19 -23.33 -14.97 -2.90
C TYR A 19 -24.40 -14.27 -3.78
N ARG A 20 -25.66 -14.38 -3.34
CA ARG A 20 -26.76 -13.48 -3.66
C ARG A 20 -26.70 -12.31 -2.68
N THR A 21 -26.92 -11.09 -3.16
CA THR A 21 -27.05 -9.90 -2.31
C THR A 21 -28.26 -10.07 -1.38
N PRO A 22 -28.11 -9.87 -0.06
CA PRO A 22 -29.23 -9.99 0.86
C PRO A 22 -30.28 -8.92 0.55
N THR A 23 -31.53 -9.36 0.52
CA THR A 23 -32.72 -8.50 0.38
C THR A 23 -33.23 -8.07 1.75
N ILE A 24 -34.03 -7.00 1.82
CA ILE A 24 -34.60 -6.47 3.08
C ILE A 24 -35.39 -7.56 3.85
N GLU A 25 -35.92 -8.53 3.12
CA GLU A 25 -36.63 -9.70 3.63
C GLU A 25 -35.72 -10.65 4.43
N ASP A 26 -34.43 -10.73 4.09
CA ASP A 26 -33.44 -11.58 4.78
C ASP A 26 -33.08 -11.02 6.15
N THR A 27 -32.95 -9.70 6.26
CA THR A 27 -32.76 -9.02 7.55
C THR A 27 -33.94 -9.22 8.50
N GLN A 28 -35.16 -9.29 7.98
CA GLN A 28 -36.36 -9.45 8.81
C GLN A 28 -36.49 -10.89 9.37
N ARG A 29 -36.00 -11.89 8.63
CA ARG A 29 -35.90 -13.28 9.11
C ARG A 29 -34.83 -13.46 10.18
N ASP A 30 -33.66 -12.83 10.02
CA ASP A 30 -32.59 -12.91 11.03
C ASP A 30 -33.02 -12.32 12.38
N PHE A 31 -33.77 -11.21 12.38
CA PHE A 31 -34.30 -10.62 13.62
C PHE A 31 -35.33 -11.52 14.33
N SER A 32 -36.13 -12.30 13.59
CA SER A 32 -37.06 -13.26 14.20
C SER A 32 -36.35 -14.48 14.81
N PHE A 33 -35.27 -14.97 14.19
CA PHE A 33 -34.50 -16.11 14.73
C PHE A 33 -33.64 -15.74 15.94
N GLN A 34 -33.22 -14.48 16.05
CA GLN A 34 -32.38 -14.01 17.15
C GLN A 34 -33.16 -13.82 18.46
N HIS A 35 -34.50 -13.73 18.41
CA HIS A 35 -35.34 -13.62 19.60
C HIS A 35 -35.58 -14.96 20.32
N GLU A 36 -35.39 -16.10 19.65
CA GLU A 36 -35.67 -17.43 20.23
C GLU A 36 -34.45 -18.13 20.86
N ASN A 37 -33.21 -17.76 20.51
CA ASN A 37 -32.01 -18.53 20.91
C ASN A 37 -31.10 -17.86 21.94
N LEU A 38 -31.64 -16.96 22.78
CA LEU A 38 -30.89 -16.29 23.84
C LEU A 38 -30.66 -17.20 25.07
N CYS A 39 -30.11 -18.40 24.89
CA CYS A 39 -29.66 -19.25 25.99
C CYS A 39 -28.73 -20.36 25.46
N THR A 40 -27.40 -20.13 25.45
CA THR A 40 -26.27 -21.07 25.73
C THR A 40 -25.03 -20.75 24.88
N TYR A 41 -23.92 -20.43 25.56
CA TYR A 41 -22.54 -20.44 25.03
C TYR A 41 -21.80 -21.65 25.63
N PRO A 42 -20.78 -22.19 24.95
CA PRO A 42 -19.42 -21.82 25.35
C PRO A 42 -18.40 -21.60 24.22
N SER A 43 -17.30 -20.97 24.64
CA SER A 43 -16.08 -20.54 23.95
C SER A 43 -15.28 -21.65 23.25
N ALA A 44 -14.66 -21.33 22.09
CA ALA A 44 -13.44 -21.99 21.63
C ALA A 44 -12.55 -21.03 20.82
N GLY A 45 -11.47 -20.58 21.44
CA GLY A 45 -10.31 -19.99 20.77
C GLY A 45 -9.44 -21.07 20.12
N ALA A 46 -8.60 -20.63 19.17
CA ALA A 46 -7.70 -21.40 18.30
C ALA A 46 -8.33 -21.90 17.00
N THR A 47 -8.04 -21.23 15.87
CA THR A 47 -8.03 -21.76 14.47
C THR A 47 -7.74 -20.72 13.38
N VAL A 48 -7.32 -19.48 13.69
CA VAL A 48 -7.05 -18.45 12.66
C VAL A 48 -5.79 -18.73 11.81
N SER A 49 -4.80 -19.45 12.37
CA SER A 49 -3.53 -19.74 11.68
C SER A 49 -3.65 -20.83 10.58
N GLU A 50 -4.51 -21.82 10.79
CA GLU A 50 -4.67 -22.94 9.84
C GLU A 50 -5.48 -22.54 8.60
N ALA A 51 -6.44 -21.64 8.74
CA ALA A 51 -7.24 -21.12 7.62
C ALA A 51 -6.40 -20.34 6.60
N HIS A 52 -5.38 -19.59 7.06
CA HIS A 52 -4.49 -18.83 6.19
C HIS A 52 -3.59 -19.70 5.32
N THR A 53 -3.17 -20.86 5.85
CA THR A 53 -2.24 -21.77 5.16
C THR A 53 -2.98 -22.57 4.08
N SER A 54 -4.21 -23.02 4.38
CA SER A 54 -5.08 -23.73 3.44
C SER A 54 -5.54 -22.85 2.26
N ALA A 55 -5.82 -21.57 2.51
CA ALA A 55 -6.19 -20.62 1.45
C ALA A 55 -5.05 -20.38 0.45
N LEU A 56 -3.80 -20.38 0.91
CA LEU A 56 -2.61 -20.15 0.09
C LEU A 56 -2.29 -21.36 -0.80
N GLU A 57 -2.57 -22.56 -0.33
CA GLU A 57 -2.37 -23.81 -1.09
C GLU A 57 -3.44 -24.01 -2.18
N ASN A 58 -4.69 -23.62 -1.92
CA ASN A 58 -5.77 -23.63 -2.92
C ASN A 58 -5.57 -22.61 -4.05
N VAL A 59 -4.90 -21.49 -3.77
CA VAL A 59 -4.48 -20.53 -4.81
C VAL A 59 -3.52 -21.20 -5.80
N TYR A 60 -2.54 -21.98 -5.33
CA TYR A 60 -1.57 -22.64 -6.22
C TYR A 60 -2.18 -23.76 -7.08
N ARG A 61 -3.12 -24.55 -6.55
CA ARG A 61 -3.79 -25.60 -7.34
C ARG A 61 -4.68 -25.04 -8.46
N THR A 62 -5.31 -23.89 -8.24
CA THR A 62 -6.25 -23.31 -9.21
C THR A 62 -5.54 -22.79 -10.48
N PHE A 63 -4.26 -22.40 -10.39
CA PHE A 63 -3.50 -21.88 -11.53
C PHE A 63 -2.73 -22.94 -12.34
N SER A 64 -2.72 -24.21 -11.92
CA SER A 64 -1.96 -25.29 -12.61
C SER A 64 -2.78 -26.15 -13.59
N ARG A 65 -4.05 -25.81 -13.88
CA ARG A 65 -4.84 -26.56 -14.88
C ARG A 65 -4.52 -26.08 -16.30
N LYS A 66 -3.74 -26.87 -17.04
CA LYS A 66 -3.67 -26.81 -18.52
C LYS A 66 -5.03 -27.24 -19.10
N PRO A 67 -5.51 -26.64 -20.20
CA PRO A 67 -6.71 -27.12 -20.88
C PRO A 67 -6.32 -28.28 -21.80
N GLN A 68 -6.98 -29.44 -21.65
CA GLN A 68 -6.95 -30.50 -22.66
C GLN A 68 -8.39 -30.99 -22.86
N GLY A 69 -8.75 -31.11 -24.14
CA GLY A 69 -10.12 -31.11 -24.66
C GLY A 69 -10.96 -32.36 -24.44
N ASP A 70 -12.16 -32.26 -24.98
CA ASP A 70 -13.32 -33.15 -24.89
C ASP A 70 -13.04 -34.62 -25.23
N GLU A 71 -13.67 -35.54 -24.49
CA GLU A 71 -14.64 -36.52 -25.03
C GLU A 71 -15.31 -37.35 -23.90
N ALA A 72 -16.50 -37.86 -24.22
CA ALA A 72 -17.49 -38.48 -23.35
C ALA A 72 -17.12 -39.88 -22.83
N GLY A 73 -17.77 -40.32 -21.73
CA GLY A 73 -17.80 -41.72 -21.32
C GLY A 73 -18.10 -41.92 -19.83
N LEU A 74 -19.31 -42.42 -19.56
CA LEU A 74 -19.77 -42.99 -18.30
C LEU A 74 -18.84 -44.15 -17.87
N ASP A 75 -18.38 -44.18 -16.62
CA ASP A 75 -18.23 -45.41 -15.83
C ASP A 75 -17.87 -45.11 -14.36
N ASP A 76 -18.63 -45.76 -13.49
CA ASP A 76 -18.55 -45.77 -12.03
C ASP A 76 -17.23 -46.42 -11.58
N VAL A 77 -16.31 -45.61 -11.02
CA VAL A 77 -15.14 -46.10 -10.30
C VAL A 77 -15.06 -45.40 -8.95
N THR A 78 -15.50 -46.11 -7.93
CA THR A 78 -15.29 -45.77 -6.53
C THR A 78 -13.79 -45.72 -6.24
N LEU A 79 -13.20 -44.51 -6.24
CA LEU A 79 -11.81 -44.30 -5.83
C LEU A 79 -11.75 -44.16 -4.29
N PRO A 80 -10.84 -44.88 -3.61
CA PRO A 80 -10.72 -44.77 -2.16
C PRO A 80 -10.27 -43.35 -1.80
N ARG A 81 -11.07 -42.72 -0.95
CA ARG A 81 -10.78 -41.45 -0.29
C ARG A 81 -9.51 -41.63 0.55
N SER A 82 -8.35 -41.40 -0.06
CA SER A 82 -7.09 -41.27 0.67
C SER A 82 -7.22 -40.01 1.51
N GLU A 83 -7.50 -40.20 2.80
CA GLU A 83 -7.24 -39.19 3.82
C GLU A 83 -5.73 -38.91 3.80
N SER A 84 -5.31 -37.94 2.99
CA SER A 84 -4.00 -37.33 3.13
C SER A 84 -4.01 -36.53 4.42
N GLY A 85 -3.70 -37.21 5.53
CA GLY A 85 -3.39 -36.58 6.80
C GLY A 85 -2.38 -35.47 6.54
N HIS A 86 -2.80 -34.22 6.76
CA HIS A 86 -1.94 -33.06 6.69
C HIS A 86 -0.98 -33.09 7.88
N SER A 87 0.05 -33.92 7.78
CA SER A 87 1.24 -33.71 8.60
C SER A 87 1.94 -32.46 8.05
N PRO A 88 2.21 -31.41 8.86
CA PRO A 88 2.85 -30.21 8.39
C PRO A 88 4.26 -30.57 7.91
N SER A 89 4.40 -30.74 6.59
CA SER A 89 5.70 -31.07 6.01
C SER A 89 6.69 -29.96 6.38
N ASN A 90 7.78 -30.32 7.06
CA ASN A 90 8.86 -29.39 7.38
C ASN A 90 9.52 -28.95 6.06
N LEU A 91 8.97 -27.91 5.43
CA LEU A 91 9.50 -27.35 4.20
C LEU A 91 10.90 -26.82 4.47
N SER A 92 11.90 -27.41 3.78
CA SER A 92 13.29 -26.97 3.80
C SER A 92 13.38 -25.46 3.52
N TRP A 93 14.28 -24.76 4.20
CA TRP A 93 14.48 -23.31 4.09
C TRP A 93 14.66 -22.84 2.63
N LYS A 94 15.30 -23.64 1.78
CA LYS A 94 15.42 -23.38 0.33
C LYS A 94 14.10 -23.39 -0.44
N LYS A 95 13.09 -24.14 0.03
CA LYS A 95 11.72 -24.13 -0.52
C LYS A 95 10.92 -22.93 0.01
N ARG A 96 11.21 -22.45 1.23
CA ARG A 96 10.56 -21.27 1.80
C ARG A 96 10.96 -19.98 1.07
N ILE A 97 12.24 -19.79 0.79
CA ILE A 97 12.76 -18.61 0.05
C ILE A 97 12.12 -18.45 -1.34
N ARG A 98 11.67 -19.55 -1.96
CA ARG A 98 10.97 -19.51 -3.26
C ARG A 98 9.69 -18.67 -3.22
N HIS A 99 9.04 -18.53 -2.07
CA HIS A 99 7.78 -17.81 -1.90
C HIS A 99 7.95 -16.33 -1.53
N ILE A 100 9.19 -15.85 -1.36
CA ILE A 100 9.46 -14.44 -1.09
C ILE A 100 9.30 -13.64 -2.38
N THR A 101 8.35 -12.71 -2.41
CA THR A 101 8.02 -11.87 -3.57
C THR A 101 8.27 -10.39 -3.28
N TRP A 102 8.15 -9.56 -4.31
CA TRP A 102 8.23 -8.09 -4.19
C TRP A 102 7.17 -7.50 -3.24
N ALA A 103 6.05 -8.19 -3.02
CA ALA A 103 5.00 -7.74 -2.11
C ALA A 103 5.48 -7.61 -0.66
N PHE A 104 6.55 -8.30 -0.25
CA PHE A 104 7.09 -8.19 1.11
C PHE A 104 7.63 -6.79 1.42
N PHE A 105 8.04 -6.01 0.40
CA PHE A 105 8.43 -4.62 0.61
C PHE A 105 7.27 -3.76 1.14
N THR A 106 6.01 -4.18 0.99
CA THR A 106 4.87 -3.48 1.61
C THR A 106 4.96 -3.42 3.14
N LEU A 107 5.64 -4.40 3.76
CA LEU A 107 5.95 -4.38 5.19
C LEU A 107 6.79 -3.15 5.55
N THR A 108 7.89 -2.93 4.82
CA THR A 108 8.79 -1.77 5.04
C THR A 108 8.13 -0.43 4.73
N MET A 109 7.24 -0.39 3.74
CA MET A 109 6.43 0.82 3.50
C MET A 109 5.53 1.13 4.70
N ALA A 110 4.84 0.12 5.26
CA ALA A 110 3.97 0.29 6.40
C ALA A 110 4.76 0.68 7.66
N THR A 111 5.87 -0.01 7.96
CA THR A 111 6.74 0.30 9.10
C THR A 111 7.30 1.72 9.00
N GLY A 112 7.74 2.13 7.81
CA GLY A 112 8.22 3.49 7.58
C GLY A 112 7.12 4.55 7.60
N GLY A 113 5.91 4.22 7.17
CA GLY A 113 4.72 5.07 7.30
C GLY A 113 4.32 5.29 8.76
N ILE A 114 4.43 4.26 9.61
CA ILE A 114 4.25 4.38 11.06
C ILE A 114 5.29 5.32 11.65
N ALA A 115 6.57 5.17 11.29
CA ALA A 115 7.62 6.08 11.74
C ALA A 115 7.34 7.54 11.32
N ASN A 116 6.91 7.77 10.08
CA ASN A 116 6.53 9.10 9.59
C ASN A 116 5.31 9.67 10.35
N ALA A 117 4.27 8.85 10.58
CA ALA A 117 3.09 9.26 11.33
C ALA A 117 3.42 9.62 12.79
N LEU A 118 4.28 8.81 13.43
CA LEU A 118 4.82 9.11 14.76
C LEU A 118 5.58 10.43 14.74
N TYR A 119 6.43 10.69 13.74
CA TYR A 119 7.18 11.95 13.63
C TYR A 119 6.24 13.16 13.56
N ASN A 120 5.23 13.13 12.69
CA ASN A 120 4.28 14.24 12.55
C ASN A 120 3.40 14.42 13.80
N SER A 121 3.19 13.37 14.59
CA SER A 121 2.52 13.49 15.90
C SER A 121 3.43 14.09 16.99
N ILE A 122 4.76 14.01 16.80
CA ILE A 122 5.80 14.54 17.71
C ILE A 122 6.19 15.99 17.31
N ALA A 123 6.28 16.28 16.02
CA ALA A 123 6.63 17.59 15.49
C ALA A 123 5.45 18.56 15.70
N PRO A 124 5.68 19.77 16.26
CA PRO A 124 4.63 20.78 16.26
C PRO A 124 4.33 21.13 14.80
N VAL A 125 3.17 20.70 14.31
CA VAL A 125 2.58 21.28 13.10
C VAL A 125 2.51 22.78 13.37
N SER A 126 3.44 23.55 12.79
CA SER A 126 3.44 25.01 12.84
C SER A 126 2.38 25.55 11.89
N PHE A 127 1.13 25.11 12.07
CA PHE A 127 -0.02 25.86 11.60
C PHE A 127 -0.16 27.07 12.52
N LYS A 128 0.68 28.07 12.29
CA LYS A 128 0.57 29.37 12.93
C LYS A 128 -0.62 30.10 12.31
N MET A 129 -1.84 29.68 12.68
CA MET A 129 -2.99 30.56 12.60
C MET A 129 -2.87 31.51 13.79
N ASP A 130 -2.49 32.75 13.53
CA ASP A 130 -2.72 33.86 14.46
C ASP A 130 -4.24 34.02 14.62
N TRP A 131 -4.81 33.28 15.56
CA TRP A 131 -6.01 33.68 16.27
C TRP A 131 -5.74 33.44 17.74
N ASP A 132 -5.63 34.55 18.48
CA ASP A 132 -5.70 34.59 19.93
C ASP A 132 -6.77 33.63 20.44
N VAL A 133 -6.36 32.46 20.95
CA VAL A 133 -6.95 31.69 22.06
C VAL A 133 -6.06 30.46 22.28
N LEU A 134 -5.53 30.41 23.49
CA LEU A 134 -4.85 29.32 24.18
C LEU A 134 -5.39 27.91 23.85
N THR A 135 -4.95 27.29 22.76
CA THR A 135 -5.07 25.84 22.54
C THR A 135 -3.94 25.35 21.65
N PRO A 136 -2.85 24.77 22.19
CA PRO A 136 -1.88 24.07 21.35
C PRO A 136 -2.57 22.84 20.75
N ARG A 137 -2.95 22.91 19.48
CA ARG A 137 -3.35 21.73 18.69
C ARG A 137 -2.12 20.91 18.31
N ALA A 138 -1.37 20.46 19.30
CA ALA A 138 -0.55 19.26 19.22
C ALA A 138 -1.40 18.10 19.71
N VAL A 139 -1.26 16.92 19.11
CA VAL A 139 -1.90 15.69 19.59
C VAL A 139 -1.72 15.59 21.13
N PRO A 140 -2.80 15.42 21.92
CA PRO A 140 -2.81 15.69 23.37
C PRO A 140 -1.99 14.72 24.25
N TYR A 141 -1.25 13.78 23.67
CA TYR A 141 -0.48 12.76 24.39
C TYR A 141 1.00 12.79 24.00
N ARG A 142 1.72 13.85 24.41
CA ARG A 142 3.17 13.93 24.24
C ARG A 142 3.88 13.30 25.45
N PHE A 143 4.56 12.17 25.25
CA PHE A 143 5.56 11.66 26.21
C PHE A 143 6.91 11.49 25.49
N ARG A 144 8.01 11.74 26.19
CA ARG A 144 9.39 11.69 25.63
C ARG A 144 9.73 10.34 24.97
N GLY A 145 9.05 9.25 25.33
CA GLY A 145 9.28 7.94 24.71
C GLY A 145 8.70 7.81 23.29
N LEU A 146 7.84 8.73 22.83
CA LEU A 146 7.28 8.69 21.47
C LEU A 146 8.37 8.88 20.40
N ASP A 147 9.35 9.75 20.65
CA ASP A 147 10.52 9.96 19.79
C ASP A 147 11.43 8.73 19.75
N THR A 148 11.68 8.12 20.93
CA THR A 148 12.42 6.85 21.02
C THR A 148 11.72 5.73 20.24
N ILE A 149 10.39 5.63 20.33
CA ILE A 149 9.61 4.65 19.56
C ILE A 149 9.76 4.92 18.06
N GLY A 150 9.64 6.18 17.62
CA GLY A 150 9.84 6.58 16.23
C GLY A 150 11.21 6.15 15.68
N ILE A 151 12.28 6.42 16.44
CA ILE A 151 13.65 6.01 16.09
C ILE A 151 13.79 4.48 16.02
N VAL A 152 13.19 3.74 16.95
CA VAL A 152 13.20 2.27 16.92
C VAL A 152 12.52 1.75 15.66
N PHE A 153 11.35 2.29 15.30
CA PHE A 153 10.66 1.94 14.05
C PHE A 153 11.47 2.30 12.80
N PHE A 154 12.18 3.43 12.82
CA PHE A 154 13.07 3.83 11.73
C PHE A 154 14.23 2.85 11.53
N ILE A 155 14.96 2.51 12.59
CA ILE A 155 16.09 1.55 12.52
C ILE A 155 15.56 0.17 12.12
N PHE A 156 14.42 -0.24 12.69
CA PHE A 156 13.77 -1.50 12.35
C PHE A 156 13.34 -1.54 10.88
N ASN A 157 12.85 -0.43 10.33
CA ASN A 157 12.50 -0.34 8.90
C ASN A 157 13.73 -0.56 8.00
N ILE A 158 14.88 0.07 8.31
CA ILE A 158 16.13 -0.15 7.57
C ILE A 158 16.54 -1.63 7.65
N ALA A 159 16.49 -2.23 8.85
CA ALA A 159 16.83 -3.63 9.05
C ALA A 159 15.92 -4.57 8.23
N LEU A 160 14.60 -4.32 8.26
CA LEU A 160 13.63 -5.07 7.46
C LEU A 160 13.87 -4.92 5.96
N TYR A 161 14.20 -3.71 5.49
CA TYR A 161 14.47 -3.45 4.08
C TYR A 161 15.69 -4.23 3.58
N LEU A 162 16.79 -4.19 4.34
CA LEU A 162 18.00 -4.97 4.03
C LEU A 162 17.75 -6.47 4.12
N MET A 163 16.97 -6.93 5.10
CA MET A 163 16.59 -8.33 5.25
C MET A 163 15.76 -8.83 4.06
N ILE A 164 14.76 -8.07 3.62
CA ILE A 164 13.92 -8.43 2.47
C ILE A 164 14.77 -8.45 1.19
N TRP A 165 15.63 -7.46 0.97
CA TRP A 165 16.60 -7.49 -0.14
C TRP A 165 17.50 -8.72 -0.09
N GLY A 166 18.05 -9.06 1.09
CA GLY A 166 18.87 -10.25 1.26
C GLY A 166 18.12 -11.55 0.92
N LEU A 167 16.86 -11.67 1.34
CA LEU A 167 16.01 -12.82 1.01
C LEU A 167 15.64 -12.87 -0.49
N LEU A 168 15.38 -11.72 -1.10
CA LEU A 168 15.06 -11.61 -2.53
C LEU A 168 16.28 -11.93 -3.41
N LEU A 169 17.46 -11.40 -3.05
CA LEU A 169 18.72 -11.73 -3.70
C LEU A 169 19.07 -13.21 -3.53
N ALA A 170 18.83 -13.78 -2.34
CA ALA A 170 18.98 -15.22 -2.13
C ALA A 170 18.04 -16.02 -3.04
N ARG A 171 16.78 -15.58 -3.23
CA ARG A 171 15.85 -16.21 -4.19
C ARG A 171 16.41 -16.17 -5.61
N PHE A 172 16.94 -15.04 -6.06
CA PHE A 172 17.51 -14.92 -7.41
C PHE A 172 18.82 -15.68 -7.59
N TYR A 173 19.63 -15.79 -6.53
CA TYR A 173 20.85 -16.59 -6.55
C TYR A 173 20.56 -18.09 -6.65
N PHE A 174 19.61 -18.61 -5.84
CA PHE A 174 19.26 -20.03 -5.88
C PHE A 174 18.38 -20.41 -7.07
N TYR A 175 17.61 -19.47 -7.62
CA TYR A 175 16.69 -19.71 -8.74
C TYR A 175 16.73 -18.54 -9.75
N PRO A 176 17.78 -18.44 -10.60
CA PRO A 176 17.97 -17.30 -11.50
C PRO A 176 16.84 -17.10 -12.53
N TYR A 177 16.13 -18.19 -12.90
CA TYR A 177 14.94 -18.12 -13.75
C TYR A 177 13.82 -17.26 -13.14
N THR A 178 13.73 -17.20 -11.81
CA THR A 178 12.66 -16.47 -11.12
C THR A 178 12.78 -14.96 -11.26
N PHE A 179 13.97 -14.41 -11.56
CA PHE A 179 14.15 -12.98 -11.76
C PHE A 179 13.30 -12.47 -12.93
N LYS A 180 13.50 -13.01 -14.13
CA LYS A 180 12.70 -12.62 -15.31
C LYS A 180 11.22 -12.96 -15.13
N ALA A 181 10.93 -14.12 -14.51
CA ALA A 181 9.56 -14.53 -14.24
C ALA A 181 8.81 -13.53 -13.32
N SER A 182 9.47 -12.98 -12.30
CA SER A 182 8.88 -11.99 -11.39
C SER A 182 8.45 -10.71 -12.11
N PHE A 183 9.24 -10.23 -13.08
CA PHE A 183 8.90 -9.04 -13.87
C PHE A 183 7.79 -9.28 -14.90
N LEU A 184 7.65 -10.50 -15.41
CA LEU A 184 6.63 -10.85 -16.41
C LEU A 184 5.32 -11.32 -15.78
N HIS A 185 5.32 -11.67 -14.49
CA HIS A 185 4.14 -12.17 -13.81
C HIS A 185 3.11 -11.05 -13.56
N PRO A 186 1.83 -11.23 -13.94
CA PRO A 186 0.79 -10.19 -13.91
C PRO A 186 0.56 -9.55 -12.54
N THR A 187 0.70 -10.33 -11.47
CA THR A 187 0.47 -9.83 -10.11
C THR A 187 1.76 -9.51 -9.38
N GLU A 188 2.89 -10.15 -9.73
CA GLU A 188 4.14 -9.96 -8.98
C GLU A 188 4.88 -8.70 -9.46
N SER A 189 4.83 -8.42 -10.76
CA SER A 189 5.43 -7.25 -11.40
C SER A 189 4.88 -5.93 -10.86
N LEU A 190 3.58 -5.89 -10.55
CA LEU A 190 2.92 -4.72 -9.99
C LEU A 190 3.53 -4.30 -8.64
N PHE A 191 4.11 -5.23 -7.88
CA PHE A 191 4.77 -4.94 -6.60
C PHE A 191 6.25 -4.61 -6.72
N VAL A 192 6.88 -4.75 -7.89
CA VAL A 192 8.30 -4.34 -8.07
C VAL A 192 8.55 -2.90 -7.60
N PRO A 193 7.67 -1.93 -7.96
CA PRO A 193 7.73 -0.55 -7.47
C PRO A 193 7.65 -0.40 -5.94
N ALA A 194 7.14 -1.39 -5.19
CA ALA A 194 7.15 -1.37 -3.72
C ALA A 194 8.57 -1.12 -3.16
N SER A 195 9.57 -1.73 -3.79
CA SER A 195 10.96 -1.60 -3.36
C SER A 195 11.47 -0.16 -3.45
N MET A 196 11.01 0.58 -4.47
CA MET A 196 11.29 2.00 -4.66
C MET A 196 10.52 2.87 -3.67
N VAL A 197 9.25 2.57 -3.43
CA VAL A 197 8.45 3.30 -2.42
C VAL A 197 9.04 3.12 -1.02
N SER A 198 9.49 1.91 -0.68
CA SER A 198 10.19 1.65 0.58
C SER A 198 11.50 2.42 0.69
N PHE A 199 12.26 2.51 -0.41
CA PHE A 199 13.48 3.32 -0.45
C PHE A 199 13.17 4.80 -0.19
N GLY A 200 12.22 5.38 -0.91
CA GLY A 200 11.76 6.77 -0.69
C GLY A 200 11.25 7.00 0.74
N THR A 201 10.50 6.04 1.31
CA THR A 201 10.05 6.10 2.71
C THR A 201 11.22 6.12 3.70
N ILE A 202 12.29 5.36 3.43
CA ILE A 202 13.50 5.39 4.27
C ILE A 202 14.20 6.75 4.16
N LEU A 203 14.29 7.34 2.96
CA LEU A 203 14.86 8.68 2.78
C LEU A 203 14.06 9.76 3.50
N ILE A 204 12.73 9.66 3.48
CA ILE A 204 11.85 10.50 4.30
C ILE A 204 12.19 10.36 5.79
N ASN A 205 12.29 9.14 6.30
CA ASN A 205 12.59 8.92 7.70
C ASN A 205 14.02 9.37 8.08
N ILE A 206 15.00 9.23 7.19
CA ILE A 206 16.35 9.81 7.36
C ILE A 206 16.23 11.33 7.44
N SER A 207 15.42 11.94 6.58
CA SER A 207 15.17 13.37 6.58
C SER A 207 14.43 13.83 7.84
N GLN A 208 13.67 12.99 8.54
CA GLN A 208 12.94 13.35 9.75
C GLN A 208 13.75 13.12 11.03
N TYR A 209 14.20 11.88 11.23
CA TYR A 209 14.89 11.41 12.44
C TYR A 209 16.42 11.52 12.35
N GLY A 210 16.96 11.95 11.20
CA GLY A 210 18.39 12.21 11.05
C GLY A 210 18.90 13.12 12.17
N PRO A 211 20.04 12.81 12.82
CA PRO A 211 20.51 13.58 13.97
C PRO A 211 20.63 15.06 13.61
N SER A 212 20.03 15.94 14.40
CA SER A 212 20.07 17.41 14.19
C SER A 212 21.49 17.98 14.18
N HIS A 213 22.44 17.27 14.80
CA HIS A 213 23.87 17.57 14.82
C HIS A 213 24.67 16.87 13.71
N SER A 214 24.02 16.14 12.80
CA SER A 214 24.70 15.55 11.64
C SER A 214 25.24 16.68 10.78
N MET A 215 26.56 16.72 10.66
CA MET A 215 27.33 17.68 9.87
C MET A 215 26.73 17.91 8.46
N PRO A 216 27.01 19.05 7.80
CA PRO A 216 26.44 19.45 6.50
C PRO A 216 26.46 18.39 5.38
N TRP A 217 27.32 17.37 5.48
CA TRP A 217 27.37 16.24 4.55
C TRP A 217 26.07 15.44 4.47
N LEU A 218 25.31 15.28 5.57
CA LEU A 218 24.08 14.48 5.53
C LEU A 218 22.99 15.18 4.72
N ALA A 219 22.86 16.50 4.88
CA ALA A 219 21.92 17.29 4.10
C ALA A 219 22.25 17.25 2.60
N GLU A 220 23.52 17.36 2.24
CA GLU A 220 23.96 17.27 0.83
C GLU A 220 23.80 15.85 0.28
N ALA A 221 24.06 14.81 1.08
CA ALA A 221 23.83 13.43 0.69
C ALA A 221 22.35 13.16 0.41
N VAL A 222 21.45 13.54 1.33
CA VAL A 222 20.00 13.35 1.16
C VAL A 222 19.48 14.14 -0.05
N ARG A 223 20.01 15.34 -0.30
CA ARG A 223 19.71 16.11 -1.52
C ARG A 223 20.08 15.35 -2.80
N LEU A 224 21.25 14.73 -2.86
CA LEU A 224 21.66 13.94 -4.02
C LEU A 224 20.79 12.68 -4.15
N LEU A 225 20.52 12.00 -3.04
CA LEU A 225 19.67 10.81 -3.00
C LEU A 225 18.23 11.12 -3.42
N PHE A 226 17.72 12.33 -3.14
CA PHE A 226 16.40 12.78 -3.60
C PHE A 226 16.30 12.78 -5.13
N TRP A 227 17.29 13.33 -5.85
CA TRP A 227 17.25 13.35 -7.32
C TRP A 227 17.46 11.97 -7.93
N ILE A 228 18.25 11.11 -7.28
CA ILE A 228 18.40 9.71 -7.68
C ILE A 228 17.07 8.98 -7.50
N ASP A 229 16.42 9.12 -6.35
CA ASP A 229 15.12 8.52 -6.05
C ASP A 229 14.04 9.02 -7.01
N ALA A 230 13.99 10.32 -7.30
CA ALA A 230 13.11 10.92 -8.29
C ALA A 230 13.32 10.32 -9.70
N GLY A 231 14.56 10.19 -10.15
CA GLY A 231 14.88 9.58 -11.43
C GLY A 231 14.49 8.10 -11.49
N LEU A 232 14.84 7.33 -10.44
CA LEU A 232 14.48 5.92 -10.34
C LEU A 232 12.95 5.74 -10.26
N ALA A 233 12.24 6.59 -9.53
CA ALA A 233 10.79 6.57 -9.44
C ALA A 233 10.14 6.70 -10.82
N VAL A 234 10.56 7.67 -11.63
CA VAL A 234 10.04 7.84 -13.00
C VAL A 234 10.40 6.65 -13.88
N VAL A 235 11.66 6.20 -13.87
CA VAL A 235 12.12 5.07 -14.70
C VAL A 235 11.41 3.77 -14.35
N PHE A 236 11.28 3.43 -13.07
CA PHE A 236 10.59 2.21 -12.64
C PHE A 236 9.09 2.28 -12.89
N SER A 237 8.45 3.44 -12.63
CA SER A 237 7.02 3.60 -12.89
C SER A 237 6.72 3.45 -14.39
N ALA A 238 7.45 4.18 -15.24
CA ALA A 238 7.31 4.08 -16.69
C ALA A 238 7.66 2.68 -17.21
N GLY A 239 8.75 2.08 -16.72
CA GLY A 239 9.19 0.75 -17.12
C GLY A 239 8.17 -0.34 -16.82
N ILE A 240 7.55 -0.31 -15.63
CA ILE A 240 6.50 -1.28 -15.27
C ILE A 240 5.22 -1.04 -16.08
N TYR A 241 4.78 0.20 -16.29
CA TYR A 241 3.61 0.47 -17.14
C TYR A 241 3.84 0.04 -18.60
N LEU A 242 5.03 0.29 -19.16
CA LEU A 242 5.40 -0.16 -20.49
C LEU A 242 5.43 -1.70 -20.59
N LEU A 243 5.99 -2.37 -19.59
CA LEU A 243 5.99 -3.84 -19.52
C LEU A 243 4.55 -4.36 -19.47
N LEU A 244 3.71 -3.74 -18.64
CA LEU A 244 2.31 -4.09 -18.45
C LEU A 244 1.54 -3.99 -19.78
N TRP A 245 1.69 -2.87 -20.50
CA TRP A 245 1.05 -2.65 -21.80
C TRP A 245 1.61 -3.53 -22.93
N SER A 246 2.90 -3.87 -22.89
CA SER A 246 3.55 -4.64 -23.95
C SER A 246 3.34 -6.14 -23.82
N THR A 247 3.17 -6.67 -22.61
CA THR A 247 3.18 -8.12 -22.36
C THR A 247 1.83 -8.70 -22.00
N GLN A 248 0.87 -7.87 -21.56
CA GLN A 248 -0.37 -8.36 -20.97
C GLN A 248 -1.59 -7.86 -21.73
N THR A 249 -2.42 -8.79 -22.19
CA THR A 249 -3.75 -8.49 -22.73
C THR A 249 -4.74 -8.45 -21.58
N PHE A 250 -5.12 -7.26 -21.15
CA PHE A 250 -6.08 -7.13 -20.07
C PHE A 250 -7.51 -7.13 -20.56
N THR A 251 -8.30 -8.04 -20.01
CA THR A 251 -9.75 -7.89 -20.03
C THR A 251 -10.15 -6.98 -18.88
N ILE A 252 -11.10 -6.06 -19.12
CA ILE A 252 -11.55 -5.05 -18.13
C ILE A 252 -12.01 -5.71 -16.82
N ALA A 253 -12.49 -6.95 -16.87
CA ALA A 253 -12.91 -7.74 -15.70
C ALA A 253 -11.78 -8.02 -14.68
N GLN A 254 -10.52 -8.04 -15.13
CA GLN A 254 -9.36 -8.39 -14.31
C GLN A 254 -8.63 -7.17 -13.74
N MET A 255 -9.08 -5.95 -14.05
CA MET A 255 -8.50 -4.74 -13.47
C MET A 255 -8.71 -4.74 -11.95
N THR A 256 -7.61 -4.56 -11.23
CA THR A 256 -7.59 -4.47 -9.77
C THR A 256 -6.98 -3.13 -9.34
N PRO A 257 -7.35 -2.60 -8.16
CA PRO A 257 -6.81 -1.35 -7.62
C PRO A 257 -5.29 -1.27 -7.57
N ILE A 258 -4.65 -2.43 -7.48
CA ILE A 258 -3.21 -2.53 -7.33
C ILE A 258 -2.43 -2.11 -8.57
N TRP A 259 -3.10 -1.85 -9.69
CA TRP A 259 -2.51 -1.29 -10.90
C TRP A 259 -2.11 0.18 -10.76
N ILE A 260 -2.53 0.83 -9.69
CA ILE A 260 -2.08 2.16 -9.30
C ILE A 260 -0.69 2.09 -8.69
N PHE A 261 -0.33 0.94 -8.12
CA PHE A 261 0.86 0.77 -7.32
C PHE A 261 2.17 1.13 -8.06
N PRO A 262 2.31 0.89 -9.38
CA PRO A 262 3.43 1.40 -10.14
C PRO A 262 3.58 2.93 -10.20
N ALA A 263 2.54 3.73 -9.94
CA ALA A 263 2.64 5.19 -9.84
C ALA A 263 3.08 5.68 -8.45
N TYR A 264 3.07 4.83 -7.43
CA TYR A 264 3.43 5.21 -6.06
C TYR A 264 4.85 5.76 -5.88
N PRO A 265 5.89 5.25 -6.57
CA PRO A 265 7.22 5.84 -6.46
C PRO A 265 7.23 7.33 -6.82
N MET A 266 6.42 7.77 -7.78
CA MET A 266 6.32 9.19 -8.12
C MET A 266 5.54 9.97 -7.06
N LEU A 267 4.51 9.35 -6.46
CA LEU A 267 3.69 9.98 -5.41
C LEU A 267 4.47 10.27 -4.14
N ILE A 268 5.41 9.40 -3.74
CA ILE A 268 6.19 9.59 -2.51
C ILE A 268 7.25 10.70 -2.62
N ILE A 269 7.64 11.10 -3.85
CA ILE A 269 8.63 12.16 -4.07
C ILE A 269 8.15 13.49 -3.49
N GLY A 270 6.86 13.82 -3.57
CA GLY A 270 6.40 15.13 -3.10
C GLY A 270 6.35 15.27 -1.56
N PRO A 271 5.85 14.30 -0.77
CA PRO A 271 6.06 14.29 0.68
C PRO A 271 7.53 14.38 1.08
N HIS A 272 8.41 13.67 0.36
CA HIS A 272 9.84 13.75 0.59
C HIS A 272 10.39 15.16 0.29
N ALA A 273 9.97 15.77 -0.81
CA ALA A 273 10.35 17.13 -1.18
C ALA A 273 9.91 18.16 -0.13
N GLY A 274 8.69 18.03 0.41
CA GLY A 274 8.18 18.90 1.48
C GLY A 274 9.09 18.88 2.71
N ILE A 275 9.34 17.69 3.25
CA ILE A 275 10.18 17.50 4.44
C ILE A 275 11.62 17.96 4.19
N LEU A 276 12.18 17.63 3.01
CA LEU A 276 13.55 17.98 2.67
C LEU A 276 13.73 19.49 2.46
N SER A 277 12.71 20.18 1.95
CA SER A 277 12.75 21.62 1.70
C SER A 277 12.89 22.47 2.97
N GLU A 278 12.48 21.95 4.13
CA GLU A 278 12.65 22.59 5.43
C GLU A 278 14.14 22.70 5.82
N LYS A 279 14.94 21.69 5.46
CA LYS A 279 16.31 21.52 5.96
C LYS A 279 17.40 22.12 5.08
N LEU A 280 17.08 22.40 3.81
CA LEU A 280 18.04 22.87 2.83
C LEU A 280 18.11 24.40 2.73
N ASP A 281 19.09 24.90 1.98
CA ASP A 281 19.17 26.33 1.65
C ASP A 281 17.97 26.75 0.77
N PRO A 282 17.37 27.94 0.99
CA PRO A 282 16.19 28.40 0.27
C PRO A 282 16.25 28.25 -1.26
N LEU A 283 17.39 28.54 -1.88
CA LEU A 283 17.54 28.49 -3.34
C LEU A 283 17.51 27.05 -3.88
N ILE A 284 17.99 26.09 -3.09
CA ILE A 284 17.93 24.66 -3.41
C ILE A 284 16.53 24.12 -3.14
N SER A 285 15.91 24.54 -2.03
CA SER A 285 14.56 24.12 -1.64
C SER A 285 13.51 24.44 -2.69
N LEU A 286 13.59 25.62 -3.35
CA LEU A 286 12.69 25.96 -4.45
C LEU A 286 12.71 24.92 -5.58
N ARG A 287 13.90 24.45 -5.98
CA ARG A 287 14.05 23.46 -7.07
C ARG A 287 13.46 22.11 -6.67
N ILE A 288 13.62 21.73 -5.42
CA ILE A 288 13.07 20.49 -4.87
C ILE A 288 11.55 20.56 -4.76
N ILE A 289 10.98 21.70 -4.35
CA ILE A 289 9.53 21.91 -4.32
C ILE A 289 8.94 21.81 -5.74
N ILE A 290 9.56 22.47 -6.74
CA ILE A 290 9.10 22.42 -8.13
C ILE A 290 9.23 21.00 -8.69
N GLY A 291 10.38 20.34 -8.49
CA GLY A 291 10.61 18.97 -8.94
C GLY A 291 9.68 17.95 -8.27
N GLY A 292 9.48 18.06 -6.97
CA GLY A 292 8.58 17.22 -6.20
C GLY A 292 7.11 17.40 -6.61
N THR A 293 6.66 18.65 -6.77
CA THR A 293 5.29 18.95 -7.21
C THR A 293 5.01 18.41 -8.61
N THR A 294 5.96 18.56 -9.54
CA THR A 294 5.78 18.08 -10.92
C THR A 294 5.75 16.56 -11.00
N ILE A 295 6.69 15.85 -10.38
CA ILE A 295 6.74 14.39 -10.38
C ILE A 295 5.54 13.79 -9.65
N GLN A 296 5.20 14.31 -8.47
CA GLN A 296 4.02 13.87 -7.73
C GLN A 296 2.74 14.11 -8.54
N GLY A 297 2.62 15.26 -9.20
CA GLY A 297 1.49 15.60 -10.07
C GLY A 297 1.28 14.58 -11.19
N VAL A 298 2.36 14.14 -11.85
CA VAL A 298 2.31 13.06 -12.85
C VAL A 298 1.81 11.75 -12.22
N GLY A 299 2.34 11.35 -11.06
CA GLY A 299 1.88 10.16 -10.34
C GLY A 299 0.41 10.22 -9.96
N PHE A 300 -0.06 11.39 -9.51
CA PHE A 300 -1.46 11.60 -9.15
C PHE A 300 -2.39 11.54 -10.37
N LEU A 301 -2.04 12.19 -11.48
CA LEU A 301 -2.85 12.14 -12.72
C LEU A 301 -2.97 10.70 -13.26
N VAL A 302 -1.88 9.93 -13.25
CA VAL A 302 -1.91 8.51 -13.63
C VAL A 302 -2.82 7.71 -12.69
N SER A 303 -2.79 7.98 -11.39
CA SER A 303 -3.69 7.33 -10.43
C SER A 303 -5.17 7.62 -10.70
N LEU A 304 -5.52 8.85 -11.09
CA LEU A 304 -6.90 9.22 -11.46
C LEU A 304 -7.40 8.43 -12.68
N MET A 305 -6.56 8.22 -13.68
CA MET A 305 -6.91 7.41 -14.86
C MET A 305 -7.23 5.97 -14.48
N VAL A 306 -6.45 5.39 -13.57
CA VAL A 306 -6.68 4.01 -13.09
C VAL A 306 -7.91 3.94 -12.18
N TYR A 307 -8.18 4.96 -11.35
CA TYR A 307 -9.41 5.02 -10.56
C TYR A 307 -10.67 5.00 -11.42
N SER A 308 -10.68 5.78 -12.52
CA SER A 308 -11.81 5.79 -13.45
C SER A 308 -12.11 4.38 -13.97
N ALA A 309 -11.08 3.66 -14.41
CA ALA A 309 -11.22 2.29 -14.91
C ALA A 309 -11.63 1.30 -13.80
N PHE A 310 -11.11 1.47 -12.58
CA PHE A 310 -11.45 0.63 -11.44
C PHE A 310 -12.91 0.81 -11.00
N ILE A 311 -13.41 2.05 -10.94
CA ILE A 311 -14.82 2.34 -10.65
C ILE A 311 -15.71 1.71 -11.72
N TYR A 312 -15.38 1.86 -13.01
CA TYR A 312 -16.12 1.22 -14.10
C TYR A 312 -16.20 -0.31 -13.93
N ARG A 313 -15.09 -0.94 -13.52
CA ARG A 313 -15.02 -2.37 -13.22
C ARG A 313 -15.90 -2.77 -12.04
N LEU A 314 -15.94 -1.97 -10.97
CA LEU A 314 -16.83 -2.22 -9.82
C LEU A 314 -18.33 -2.05 -10.16
N MET A 315 -18.65 -1.15 -11.08
CA MET A 315 -20.04 -0.95 -11.54
C MET A 315 -20.50 -2.08 -12.46
N SER A 316 -19.58 -2.68 -13.22
CA SER A 316 -19.90 -3.74 -14.20
C SER A 316 -19.79 -5.15 -13.61
N GLN A 317 -18.97 -5.37 -12.59
CA GLN A 317 -18.69 -6.68 -12.00
C GLN A 317 -18.80 -6.64 -10.47
N LYS A 318 -19.09 -7.79 -9.86
CA LYS A 318 -19.11 -7.92 -8.39
C LYS A 318 -17.74 -7.61 -7.76
N LEU A 319 -17.74 -7.43 -6.44
CA LEU A 319 -16.52 -7.24 -5.66
C LEU A 319 -15.49 -8.33 -5.97
N PRO A 320 -14.19 -8.00 -5.94
CA PRO A 320 -13.12 -8.98 -6.07
C PRO A 320 -13.27 -10.13 -5.04
N ARG A 321 -12.68 -11.28 -5.37
CA ARG A 321 -12.61 -12.43 -4.46
C ARG A 321 -12.07 -12.02 -3.09
N GLU A 322 -12.52 -12.67 -2.03
CA GLU A 322 -12.24 -12.29 -0.64
C GLU A 322 -10.76 -12.10 -0.34
N ASN A 323 -9.91 -12.97 -0.90
CA ASN A 323 -8.46 -12.94 -0.74
C ASN A 323 -7.77 -11.70 -1.32
N VAL A 324 -8.38 -10.97 -2.24
CA VAL A 324 -7.82 -9.75 -2.86
C VAL A 324 -8.50 -8.47 -2.40
N ARG A 325 -9.56 -8.57 -1.58
CA ARG A 325 -10.27 -7.40 -1.02
C ARG A 325 -9.37 -6.49 -0.17
N PRO A 326 -8.42 -6.99 0.66
CA PRO A 326 -7.50 -6.10 1.38
C PRO A 326 -6.68 -5.20 0.45
N GLY A 327 -6.40 -5.66 -0.77
CA GLY A 327 -5.72 -4.87 -1.79
C GLY A 327 -6.51 -3.66 -2.29
N MET A 328 -7.81 -3.56 -1.99
CA MET A 328 -8.62 -2.39 -2.34
C MET A 328 -8.22 -1.14 -1.56
N PHE A 329 -7.67 -1.29 -0.35
CA PHE A 329 -7.17 -0.17 0.48
C PHE A 329 -5.96 0.56 -0.12
N VAL A 330 -5.30 -0.04 -1.12
CA VAL A 330 -4.28 0.64 -1.92
C VAL A 330 -4.89 1.88 -2.61
N SER A 331 -6.20 1.93 -2.86
CA SER A 331 -6.83 3.13 -3.45
C SER A 331 -6.82 4.37 -2.54
N VAL A 332 -6.44 4.27 -1.26
CA VAL A 332 -6.38 5.44 -0.36
C VAL A 332 -5.06 6.21 -0.55
N GLY A 333 -4.00 5.53 -0.99
CA GLY A 333 -2.65 6.07 -0.97
C GLY A 333 -2.44 7.31 -1.85
N PRO A 334 -2.83 7.33 -3.13
CA PRO A 334 -2.54 8.46 -4.01
C PRO A 334 -3.04 9.81 -3.51
N SER A 335 -4.28 9.87 -3.03
CA SER A 335 -4.83 11.12 -2.47
C SER A 335 -4.09 11.49 -1.18
N ALA A 336 -3.85 10.53 -0.28
CA ALA A 336 -3.15 10.78 0.98
C ALA A 336 -1.72 11.30 0.78
N PHE A 337 -0.93 10.65 -0.10
CA PHE A 337 0.41 11.12 -0.45
C PHE A 337 0.38 12.48 -1.13
N THR A 338 -0.61 12.70 -2.01
CA THR A 338 -0.72 13.96 -2.73
C THR A 338 -0.95 15.12 -1.78
N VAL A 339 -1.94 14.99 -0.89
CA VAL A 339 -2.28 15.96 0.15
C VAL A 339 -1.08 16.20 1.07
N ALA A 340 -0.46 15.13 1.58
CA ALA A 340 0.71 15.25 2.45
C ALA A 340 1.86 15.98 1.77
N GLY A 341 2.10 15.75 0.47
CA GLY A 341 3.17 16.42 -0.26
C GLY A 341 2.88 17.90 -0.51
N ILE A 342 1.70 18.24 -1.05
CA ILE A 342 1.37 19.63 -1.38
C ILE A 342 1.33 20.52 -0.13
N VAL A 343 0.75 20.03 0.98
CA VAL A 343 0.64 20.78 2.23
C VAL A 343 2.03 21.04 2.82
N ASN A 344 2.87 20.00 2.94
CA ASN A 344 4.22 20.17 3.48
C ASN A 344 5.07 21.12 2.61
N MET A 345 4.98 21.03 1.28
CA MET A 345 5.69 21.95 0.40
C MET A 345 5.18 23.40 0.51
N ALA A 346 3.87 23.59 0.67
CA ALA A 346 3.27 24.92 0.81
C ALA A 346 3.63 25.61 2.14
N ASP A 347 3.71 24.85 3.24
CA ASP A 347 4.09 25.39 4.55
C ASP A 347 5.50 26.00 4.55
N HIS A 348 6.41 25.45 3.74
CA HIS A 348 7.78 25.96 3.62
C HIS A 348 7.96 26.96 2.46
N ALA A 349 6.93 27.22 1.64
CA ALA A 349 7.02 28.08 0.46
C ALA A 349 7.51 29.50 0.79
N LYS A 350 7.03 30.08 1.90
CA LYS A 350 7.39 31.45 2.32
C LYS A 350 8.88 31.63 2.63
N ARG A 351 9.54 30.57 3.11
CA ARG A 351 10.99 30.55 3.36
C ARG A 351 11.79 30.32 2.08
N CYS A 352 11.25 29.52 1.17
CA CYS A 352 11.97 29.03 0.00
C CYS A 352 11.86 29.95 -1.21
N PHE A 353 10.82 30.80 -1.30
CA PHE A 353 10.59 31.67 -2.44
C PHE A 353 11.45 32.94 -2.36
N PRO A 354 12.31 33.21 -3.34
CA PRO A 354 13.02 34.49 -3.45
C PRO A 354 12.07 35.68 -3.46
N ALA A 355 12.51 36.85 -2.99
CA ALA A 355 11.68 38.05 -2.92
C ALA A 355 11.04 38.42 -4.28
N ASP A 356 11.78 38.22 -5.38
CA ASP A 356 11.32 38.52 -6.75
C ASP A 356 10.61 37.33 -7.43
N PHE A 357 10.38 36.22 -6.73
CA PHE A 357 9.73 35.04 -7.31
C PHE A 357 8.29 35.36 -7.71
N MET A 358 7.98 35.21 -9.00
CA MET A 358 6.69 35.61 -9.59
C MET A 358 6.32 37.08 -9.29
N GLY A 359 7.32 37.97 -9.19
CA GLY A 359 7.15 39.40 -8.93
C GLY A 359 6.99 39.77 -7.45
N ASN A 360 6.41 38.90 -6.63
CA ASN A 360 6.36 39.06 -5.17
C ASN A 360 6.31 37.67 -4.50
N GLY A 361 7.47 37.17 -4.07
CA GLY A 361 7.60 35.83 -3.52
C GLY A 361 6.80 35.58 -2.24
N ALA A 362 6.67 36.61 -1.39
CA ALA A 362 5.89 36.50 -0.16
C ALA A 362 4.39 36.35 -0.46
N LEU A 363 3.87 37.15 -1.38
CA LEU A 363 2.48 37.05 -1.82
C LEU A 363 2.22 35.72 -2.54
N ALA A 364 3.14 35.29 -3.41
CA ALA A 364 3.03 34.01 -4.12
C ALA A 364 2.98 32.82 -3.16
N ALA A 365 3.77 32.84 -2.08
CA ALA A 365 3.74 31.80 -1.05
C ALA A 365 2.42 31.79 -0.26
N ASP A 366 1.90 32.96 0.13
CA ASP A 366 0.64 33.07 0.87
C ASP A 366 -0.55 32.61 -0.02
N VAL A 367 -0.56 32.97 -1.31
CA VAL A 367 -1.56 32.50 -2.29
C VAL A 367 -1.46 30.98 -2.49
N LEU A 368 -0.24 30.45 -2.64
CA LEU A 368 -0.03 29.02 -2.81
C LEU A 368 -0.58 28.23 -1.62
N LYS A 369 -0.33 28.70 -0.39
CA LYS A 369 -0.83 28.06 0.82
C LYS A 369 -2.36 27.97 0.84
N VAL A 370 -3.05 29.06 0.55
CA VAL A 370 -4.53 29.08 0.49
C VAL A 370 -5.04 28.11 -0.56
N VAL A 371 -4.48 28.14 -1.77
CA VAL A 371 -4.88 27.22 -2.86
C VAL A 371 -4.68 25.77 -2.45
N VAL A 372 -3.55 25.46 -1.82
CA VAL A 372 -3.20 24.12 -1.37
C VAL A 372 -4.14 23.63 -0.28
N ASP A 373 -4.48 24.46 0.71
CA ASP A 373 -5.39 24.09 1.80
C ASP A 373 -6.78 23.71 1.26
N PHE A 374 -7.36 24.52 0.36
CA PHE A 374 -8.64 24.19 -0.29
C PHE A 374 -8.54 22.96 -1.19
N SER A 375 -7.44 22.81 -1.94
CA SER A 375 -7.22 21.63 -2.79
C SER A 375 -7.08 20.35 -1.96
N ALA A 376 -6.43 20.44 -0.79
CA ALA A 376 -6.25 19.33 0.13
C ALA A 376 -7.60 18.88 0.73
N LEU A 377 -8.45 19.82 1.13
CA LEU A 377 -9.81 19.52 1.58
C LEU A 377 -10.65 18.90 0.47
N TRP A 378 -10.53 19.41 -0.75
CA TRP A 378 -11.23 18.85 -1.92
C TRP A 378 -10.78 17.42 -2.25
N LEU A 379 -9.48 17.11 -2.10
CA LEU A 379 -8.96 15.75 -2.29
C LEU A 379 -9.28 14.78 -1.15
N TRP A 380 -9.59 15.31 0.04
CA TRP A 380 -9.96 14.51 1.21
C TRP A 380 -11.43 14.08 1.17
N GLY A 381 -12.32 14.95 0.67
CA GLY A 381 -13.74 14.67 0.45
C GLY A 381 -13.97 13.74 -0.74
#